data_AF-A0A7C7XNV2-F1
#
_entry.id   AF-A0A7C7XNV2-F1
#
_cell.length_a   1.000
_cell.length_b   1.000
_cell.length_c   1.000
_cell.angle_alpha   90.00
_cell.angle_beta   90.00
_cell.angle_gamma   90.00
#
_symmetry.space_group_name_H-M   'P 1'
#
loop_
_entity.id
_entity.type
_entity.pdbx_description
1 polymer ?
#
loop_
_entity_poly.entity_id
_entity_poly.type
_entity_poly.pdbx_seq_one_letter_code
_entity_poly.pdbx_strand_id
1 'polypeptide(L)'
;MQILLPIHILAGTIALLCAAMAVSSEKGKKLHVLSGRTYFWCMVAIFLTAIPMSIITSNIFLFLIAIFSFYLAFAGMRFARNRKGVATTLDWIAVSLMILSGLGMWILAVIYFSNNNSQNIPLLVFGFLAIALGYADFKSHKNKTATGKERLSRHLTNMMGGTIAVITAVLVVNVDIKPVWIWWVLPTALITPVIFWWNAKVLK
;
A
#
# COMPACT_ATOMS: atom_id res chain seq x y z
N MET A 1 7.62 3.07 -22.48
CA MET A 1 8.36 3.57 -21.29
C MET A 1 8.41 5.10 -21.23
N GLN A 2 8.76 5.79 -22.32
CA GLN A 2 8.93 7.26 -22.37
C GLN A 2 7.73 8.10 -21.90
N ILE A 3 6.49 7.63 -22.09
CA ILE A 3 5.28 8.34 -21.65
C ILE A 3 4.85 7.90 -20.23
N LEU A 4 4.93 6.59 -19.95
CA LEU A 4 4.45 6.02 -18.69
C LEU A 4 5.30 6.47 -17.49
N LEU A 5 6.62 6.49 -17.65
CA LEU A 5 7.54 6.76 -16.55
C LEU A 5 7.43 8.21 -16.02
N PRO A 6 7.41 9.27 -16.86
CA PRO A 6 7.19 10.63 -16.37
C PRO A 6 5.86 10.81 -15.65
N ILE A 7 4.76 10.22 -16.16
CA ILE A 7 3.45 10.27 -15.51
C ILE A 7 3.52 9.57 -14.15
N HIS A 8 4.16 8.41 -14.07
CA HIS A 8 4.33 7.65 -12.84
C HIS A 8 5.11 8.46 -11.79
N ILE A 9 6.24 9.06 -12.18
CA ILE A 9 7.07 9.88 -11.29
C ILE A 9 6.30 11.10 -10.80
N LEU A 10 5.64 11.84 -11.70
CA LEU A 10 4.84 13.02 -11.33
C LEU A 10 3.71 12.64 -10.36
N ALA A 11 2.99 11.55 -10.63
CA ALA A 11 1.96 11.04 -9.73
C ALA A 11 2.54 10.63 -8.36
N GLY A 12 3.71 9.96 -8.34
CA GLY A 12 4.44 9.60 -7.13
C GLY A 12 4.80 10.81 -6.26
N THR A 13 5.36 11.85 -6.88
CA THR A 13 5.73 13.09 -6.18
C THR A 13 4.51 13.79 -5.59
N ILE A 14 3.42 13.92 -6.36
CA ILE A 14 2.18 14.53 -5.86
C ILE A 14 1.57 13.67 -4.75
N ALA A 15 1.61 12.34 -4.87
CA ALA A 15 1.14 11.42 -3.82
C ALA A 15 1.91 11.64 -2.51
N LEU A 16 3.24 11.73 -2.54
CA LEU A 16 4.06 11.98 -1.35
C LEU A 16 3.70 13.30 -0.66
N LEU A 17 3.59 14.39 -1.42
CA LEU A 17 3.20 15.70 -0.87
C LEU A 17 1.79 15.65 -0.26
N CYS A 18 0.85 14.99 -0.95
CA CYS A 18 -0.51 14.82 -0.45
C CYS A 18 -0.58 13.93 0.79
N ALA A 19 0.23 12.88 0.87
CA ALA A 19 0.32 12.03 2.05
C ALA A 19 0.85 12.83 3.25
N ALA A 20 1.93 13.60 3.06
CA ALA A 20 2.47 14.48 4.10
C ALA A 20 1.42 15.49 4.59
N MET A 21 0.72 16.17 3.67
CA MET A 21 -0.37 17.10 4.02
C MET A 21 -1.54 16.40 4.72
N ALA A 22 -1.93 15.20 4.28
CA ALA A 22 -3.03 14.45 4.89
C ALA A 22 -2.69 13.99 6.32
N VAL A 23 -1.43 13.62 6.57
CA VAL A 23 -0.94 13.21 7.90
C VAL A 23 -0.83 14.40 8.86
N SER A 24 -0.34 15.55 8.38
CA SER A 24 -0.13 16.75 9.21
C SER A 24 -1.41 17.54 9.49
N SER A 25 -2.42 17.46 8.61
CA SER A 25 -3.68 18.18 8.77
C SER A 25 -4.64 17.56 9.80
N GLU A 26 -5.62 18.36 10.22
CA GLU A 26 -6.71 17.91 11.09
C GLU A 26 -7.58 16.84 10.41
N LYS A 27 -7.76 15.70 11.09
CA LYS A 27 -8.36 14.50 10.55
C LYS A 27 -9.85 14.74 10.32
N GLY A 28 -10.32 14.47 9.11
CA GLY A 28 -11.72 14.69 8.71
C GLY A 28 -12.07 16.12 8.27
N LYS A 29 -11.16 17.11 8.39
CA LYS A 29 -11.36 18.46 7.85
C LYS A 29 -11.10 18.51 6.34
N LYS A 30 -11.48 19.63 5.71
CA LYS A 30 -11.38 19.83 4.25
C LYS A 30 -9.99 19.53 3.70
N LEU A 31 -8.92 20.00 4.36
CA LEU A 31 -7.54 19.75 3.92
C LEU A 31 -7.20 18.26 3.92
N HIS A 32 -7.41 17.56 5.04
CA HIS A 32 -7.18 16.12 5.13
C HIS A 32 -7.97 15.34 4.07
N VAL A 33 -9.25 15.66 3.89
CA VAL A 33 -10.12 14.98 2.92
C VAL A 33 -9.66 15.24 1.49
N LEU A 34 -9.29 16.48 1.16
CA LEU A 34 -8.81 16.83 -0.18
C LEU A 34 -7.47 16.15 -0.47
N SER A 35 -6.48 16.30 0.42
CA SER A 35 -5.17 15.68 0.29
C SER A 35 -5.26 14.17 0.21
N GLY A 36 -6.08 13.53 1.04
CA GLY A 36 -6.29 12.08 1.01
C GLY A 36 -6.96 11.58 -0.28
N ARG A 37 -7.89 12.36 -0.86
CA ARG A 37 -8.52 12.06 -2.16
C ARG A 37 -7.53 12.23 -3.32
N THR A 38 -6.75 13.30 -3.31
CA THR A 38 -5.72 13.53 -4.32
C THR A 38 -4.66 12.44 -4.27
N TYR A 39 -4.17 12.10 -3.08
CA TYR A 39 -3.27 10.95 -2.86
C TYR A 39 -3.83 9.67 -3.48
N PHE A 40 -5.09 9.33 -3.22
CA PHE A 40 -5.71 8.13 -3.77
C PHE A 40 -5.75 8.14 -5.32
N TRP A 41 -6.11 9.26 -5.94
CA TRP A 41 -6.11 9.36 -7.40
C TRP A 41 -4.71 9.31 -8.01
N CYS A 42 -3.70 9.86 -7.33
CA CYS A 42 -2.30 9.65 -7.71
C CYS A 42 -1.91 8.17 -7.61
N MET A 43 -2.35 7.44 -6.56
CA MET A 43 -2.12 6.00 -6.43
C MET A 43 -2.79 5.19 -7.55
N VAL A 44 -3.97 5.62 -8.02
CA VAL A 44 -4.60 5.03 -9.22
C VAL A 44 -3.71 5.24 -10.45
N ALA A 45 -3.20 6.46 -10.68
CA ALA A 45 -2.32 6.74 -11.80
C ALA A 45 -0.99 5.96 -11.73
N ILE A 46 -0.39 5.86 -10.54
CA ILE A 46 0.80 5.05 -10.25
C ILE A 46 0.53 3.58 -10.59
N PHE A 47 -0.59 3.03 -10.16
CA PHE A 47 -0.98 1.65 -10.46
C PHE A 47 -1.16 1.40 -11.96
N LEU A 48 -1.94 2.25 -12.63
CA LEU A 48 -2.24 2.12 -14.06
C LEU A 48 -0.99 2.29 -14.94
N THR A 49 0.02 3.02 -14.47
CA THR A 49 1.32 3.12 -15.16
C THR A 49 2.27 1.99 -14.78
N ALA A 50 2.28 1.54 -13.52
CA ALA A 50 3.17 0.49 -13.05
C ALA A 50 2.88 -0.88 -13.67
N ILE A 51 1.61 -1.25 -13.84
CA ILE A 51 1.21 -2.52 -14.44
C ILE A 51 1.81 -2.68 -15.86
N PRO A 52 1.56 -1.79 -16.84
CA PRO A 52 2.16 -1.94 -18.16
C PRO A 52 3.68 -1.83 -18.14
N MET A 53 4.28 -0.97 -17.29
CA MET A 53 5.73 -0.89 -17.18
C MET A 53 6.34 -2.21 -16.68
N SER A 54 5.73 -2.87 -15.70
CA SER A 54 6.17 -4.16 -15.17
C SER A 54 6.05 -5.28 -16.21
N ILE A 55 5.02 -5.27 -17.05
CA ILE A 55 4.85 -6.23 -18.14
C ILE A 55 5.91 -6.00 -19.23
N ILE A 56 6.10 -4.75 -19.68
CA ILE A 56 7.10 -4.40 -20.70
C ILE A 56 8.52 -4.79 -20.26
N THR A 57 8.81 -4.68 -18.97
CA THR A 57 10.14 -5.02 -18.41
C THR A 57 10.24 -6.46 -17.91
N SER A 58 9.18 -7.27 -18.07
CA SER A 58 9.09 -8.64 -17.53
C SER A 58 9.42 -8.72 -16.02
N ASN A 59 9.09 -7.67 -15.26
CA ASN A 59 9.43 -7.55 -13.86
C ASN A 59 8.23 -7.94 -12.96
N ILE A 60 8.15 -9.23 -12.65
CA ILE A 60 7.10 -9.80 -11.80
C ILE A 60 7.11 -9.20 -10.39
N PHE A 61 8.30 -8.88 -9.85
CA PHE A 61 8.43 -8.22 -8.56
C PHE A 61 7.67 -6.88 -8.53
N LEU A 62 7.90 -6.01 -9.51
CA LEU A 62 7.20 -4.72 -9.60
C LEU A 62 5.69 -4.87 -9.88
N PHE A 63 5.30 -5.89 -10.65
CA PHE A 63 3.90 -6.19 -10.91
C PHE A 63 3.13 -6.48 -9.61
N LEU A 64 3.68 -7.36 -8.76
CA LEU A 64 3.06 -7.73 -7.48
C LEU A 64 3.03 -6.55 -6.51
N ILE A 65 4.11 -5.77 -6.45
CA ILE A 65 4.21 -4.56 -5.61
C ILE A 65 3.20 -3.50 -6.03
N ALA A 66 2.92 -3.36 -7.33
CA ALA A 66 1.90 -2.43 -7.82
C ALA A 66 0.51 -2.80 -7.28
N ILE A 67 0.12 -4.08 -7.34
CA ILE A 67 -1.16 -4.56 -6.80
C ILE A 67 -1.23 -4.32 -5.29
N PHE A 68 -0.18 -4.69 -4.56
CA PHE A 68 -0.10 -4.51 -3.11
C PHE A 68 -0.27 -3.03 -2.70
N SER A 69 0.50 -2.15 -3.32
CA SER A 69 0.52 -0.71 -2.98
C SER A 69 -0.82 -0.04 -3.32
N PHE A 70 -1.39 -0.39 -4.47
CA PHE A 70 -2.69 0.12 -4.88
C PHE A 70 -3.82 -0.36 -3.96
N TYR A 71 -3.82 -1.64 -3.60
CA TYR A 71 -4.83 -2.20 -2.69
C TYR A 71 -4.87 -1.43 -1.38
N LEU A 72 -3.74 -1.12 -0.76
CA LEU A 72 -3.67 -0.37 0.50
C LEU A 72 -4.31 1.02 0.37
N ALA A 73 -4.02 1.75 -0.72
CA ALA A 73 -4.66 3.04 -0.97
C ALA A 73 -6.18 2.90 -1.23
N PHE A 74 -6.58 1.88 -2.00
CA PHE A 74 -7.97 1.58 -2.32
C PHE A 74 -8.78 1.22 -1.07
N ALA A 75 -8.33 0.22 -0.30
CA ALA A 75 -8.95 -0.22 0.93
C ALA A 75 -9.04 0.94 1.94
N GLY A 76 -7.97 1.71 2.09
CA GLY A 76 -7.93 2.92 2.92
C GLY A 76 -9.05 3.90 2.55
N MET A 77 -9.18 4.25 1.28
CA MET A 77 -10.24 5.13 0.79
C MET A 77 -11.64 4.53 0.97
N ARG A 78 -11.79 3.22 0.74
CA ARG A 78 -13.07 2.50 0.91
C ARG A 78 -13.53 2.50 2.37
N PHE A 79 -12.66 2.20 3.32
CA PHE A 79 -13.00 2.27 4.75
C PHE A 79 -13.34 3.71 5.18
N ALA A 80 -12.64 4.73 4.69
CA ALA A 80 -13.00 6.13 4.97
C ALA A 80 -14.42 6.52 4.52
N ARG A 81 -14.90 5.96 3.39
CA ARG A 81 -16.19 6.33 2.79
C ARG A 81 -17.33 5.41 3.20
N ASN A 82 -17.07 4.12 3.39
CA ASN A 82 -18.09 3.12 3.69
C ASN A 82 -18.45 3.11 5.17
N ARG A 83 -19.44 3.91 5.57
CA ARG A 83 -19.91 3.97 6.96
C ARG A 83 -20.78 2.79 7.39
N LYS A 84 -21.32 2.03 6.43
CA LYS A 84 -22.27 0.93 6.68
C LYS A 84 -21.57 -0.42 6.90
N GLY A 85 -20.26 -0.52 6.66
CA GLY A 85 -19.51 -1.77 6.76
C GLY A 85 -19.88 -2.81 5.68
N VAL A 86 -20.71 -2.47 4.70
CA VAL A 86 -21.17 -3.39 3.65
C VAL A 86 -20.18 -3.37 2.48
N ALA A 87 -19.45 -4.46 2.30
CA ALA A 87 -18.51 -4.63 1.18
C ALA A 87 -19.26 -4.77 -0.16
N THR A 88 -18.73 -4.16 -1.21
CA THR A 88 -19.21 -4.35 -2.59
C THR A 88 -18.39 -5.43 -3.30
N THR A 89 -18.84 -5.84 -4.50
CA THR A 89 -18.09 -6.79 -5.34
C THR A 89 -16.65 -6.34 -5.61
N LEU A 90 -16.43 -5.03 -5.78
CA LEU A 90 -15.09 -4.48 -5.97
C LEU A 90 -14.20 -4.66 -4.74
N ASP A 91 -14.75 -4.57 -3.52
CA ASP A 91 -13.99 -4.80 -2.29
C ASP A 91 -13.52 -6.26 -2.20
N TRP A 92 -14.40 -7.21 -2.57
CA TRP A 92 -14.10 -8.64 -2.61
C TRP A 92 -13.05 -9.01 -3.65
N ILE A 93 -13.15 -8.44 -4.86
CA ILE A 93 -12.14 -8.64 -5.91
C ILE A 93 -10.79 -8.08 -5.44
N ALA A 94 -10.78 -6.85 -4.92
CA ALA A 94 -9.57 -6.18 -4.49
C ALA A 94 -8.85 -6.95 -3.36
N VAL A 95 -9.57 -7.42 -2.34
CA VAL A 95 -8.96 -8.17 -1.23
C VAL A 95 -8.45 -9.54 -1.68
N SER A 96 -9.15 -10.18 -2.62
CA SER A 96 -8.71 -11.45 -3.20
C SER A 96 -7.41 -11.26 -3.99
N LEU A 97 -7.33 -10.22 -4.83
CA LEU A 97 -6.11 -9.88 -5.56
C LEU A 97 -4.94 -9.54 -4.64
N MET A 98 -5.19 -8.86 -3.51
CA MET A 98 -4.17 -8.58 -2.50
C MET A 98 -3.59 -9.87 -1.90
N ILE A 99 -4.45 -10.79 -1.45
CA ILE A 99 -4.00 -12.05 -0.84
C ILE A 99 -3.27 -12.92 -1.88
N LEU A 100 -3.79 -13.01 -3.10
CA LEU A 100 -3.13 -13.73 -4.20
C LEU A 100 -1.78 -13.11 -4.55
N SER A 101 -1.66 -11.78 -4.57
CA SER A 101 -0.39 -11.09 -4.76
C SER A 101 0.60 -11.44 -3.64
N GLY A 102 0.16 -11.47 -2.39
CA GLY A 102 0.99 -11.89 -1.26
C GLY A 102 1.51 -13.32 -1.36
N LEU A 103 0.65 -14.26 -1.77
CA LEU A 103 1.07 -15.64 -2.06
C LEU A 103 2.06 -15.70 -3.22
N GLY A 104 1.82 -14.94 -4.30
CA GLY A 104 2.73 -14.79 -5.42
C GLY A 104 4.10 -14.24 -5.00
N MET A 105 4.12 -13.27 -4.08
CA MET A 105 5.36 -12.72 -3.53
C MET A 105 6.14 -13.77 -2.75
N TRP A 106 5.49 -14.62 -1.95
CA TRP A 106 6.17 -15.71 -1.24
C TRP A 106 6.75 -16.77 -2.19
N ILE A 107 6.00 -17.16 -3.22
CA ILE A 107 6.52 -18.07 -4.25
C ILE A 107 7.77 -17.46 -4.90
N LEU A 108 7.70 -16.18 -5.28
CA LEU A 108 8.83 -15.48 -5.88
C LEU A 108 10.00 -15.32 -4.90
N ALA A 109 9.73 -15.11 -3.61
CA ALA A 109 10.76 -15.02 -2.57
C ALA A 109 11.58 -16.31 -2.47
N VAL A 110 10.92 -17.47 -2.54
CA VAL A 110 11.59 -18.79 -2.52
C VAL A 110 12.46 -18.96 -3.77
N ILE A 111 11.94 -18.61 -4.95
CA ILE A 111 12.71 -18.67 -6.20
C ILE A 111 13.94 -17.74 -6.13
N TYR A 112 13.78 -16.53 -5.61
CA TYR A 112 14.85 -15.54 -5.52
C TYR A 112 15.88 -15.88 -4.45
N PHE A 113 15.46 -16.57 -3.37
CA PHE A 113 16.37 -17.12 -2.39
C PHE A 113 17.32 -18.14 -3.01
N SER A 114 16.80 -19.09 -3.81
CA SER A 114 17.62 -20.08 -4.52
C SER A 114 18.62 -19.46 -5.51
N ASN A 115 18.30 -18.27 -6.04
CA ASN A 115 19.14 -17.53 -6.98
C ASN A 115 20.05 -16.48 -6.33
N ASN A 116 20.16 -16.47 -4.99
CA ASN A 116 20.93 -15.45 -4.23
C ASN A 116 20.55 -13.99 -4.56
N ASN A 117 19.29 -13.74 -4.93
CA ASN A 117 18.79 -12.40 -5.22
C ASN A 117 18.27 -11.74 -3.93
N SER A 118 18.84 -10.58 -3.58
CA SER A 118 18.49 -9.82 -2.36
C SER A 118 17.05 -9.31 -2.29
N GLN A 119 16.30 -9.35 -3.40
CA GLN A 119 14.87 -9.02 -3.42
C GLN A 119 13.99 -10.08 -2.73
N ASN A 120 14.56 -11.24 -2.38
CA ASN A 120 13.88 -12.27 -1.59
C ASN A 120 13.36 -11.75 -0.23
N ILE A 121 14.15 -10.93 0.48
CA ILE A 121 13.77 -10.37 1.79
C ILE A 121 12.57 -9.42 1.66
N PRO A 122 12.60 -8.39 0.78
CA PRO A 122 11.43 -7.55 0.53
C PRO A 122 10.18 -8.36 0.16
N LEU A 123 10.31 -9.36 -0.72
CA LEU A 123 9.19 -10.21 -1.12
C LEU A 123 8.60 -11.00 0.05
N LEU A 124 9.46 -11.53 0.92
CA LEU A 124 9.01 -12.27 2.11
C LEU A 124 8.24 -11.34 3.07
N VAL A 125 8.78 -10.15 3.34
CA VAL A 125 8.16 -9.15 4.23
C VAL A 125 6.86 -8.61 3.66
N PHE A 126 6.85 -8.15 2.41
CA PHE A 126 5.64 -7.61 1.78
C PHE A 126 4.61 -8.69 1.49
N GLY A 127 5.02 -9.92 1.16
CA GLY A 127 4.10 -11.05 1.04
C GLY A 127 3.38 -11.35 2.36
N PHE A 128 4.13 -11.33 3.48
CA PHE A 128 3.53 -11.49 4.80
C PHE A 128 2.56 -10.36 5.12
N LEU A 129 2.95 -9.10 4.90
CA LEU A 129 2.07 -7.94 5.12
C LEU A 129 0.84 -7.98 4.22
N ALA A 130 1.00 -8.41 2.96
CA ALA A 130 -0.09 -8.51 2.00
C ALA A 130 -1.17 -9.47 2.48
N ILE A 131 -0.75 -10.67 2.89
CA ILE A 131 -1.65 -11.71 3.41
C ILE A 131 -2.25 -11.28 4.75
N ALA A 132 -1.44 -10.78 5.69
CA ALA A 132 -1.91 -10.40 7.03
C ALA A 132 -2.94 -9.26 6.97
N LEU A 133 -2.64 -8.19 6.25
CA LEU A 133 -3.54 -7.05 6.10
C LEU A 133 -4.77 -7.41 5.25
N GLY A 134 -4.57 -8.11 4.13
CA GLY A 134 -5.66 -8.59 3.28
C GLY A 134 -6.61 -9.52 4.02
N TYR A 135 -6.12 -10.46 4.81
CA TYR A 135 -6.94 -11.35 5.65
C TYR A 135 -7.71 -10.57 6.72
N ALA A 136 -7.07 -9.59 7.36
CA ALA A 136 -7.70 -8.78 8.38
C ALA A 136 -8.85 -7.93 7.79
N ASP A 137 -8.68 -7.41 6.58
CA ASP A 137 -9.70 -6.66 5.87
C ASP A 137 -10.81 -7.56 5.31
N PHE A 138 -10.46 -8.74 4.79
CA PHE A 138 -11.42 -9.80 4.40
C PHE A 138 -12.33 -10.16 5.58
N LYS A 139 -11.76 -10.41 6.76
CA LYS A 139 -12.51 -10.72 7.98
C LYS A 139 -13.46 -9.58 8.35
N SER A 140 -13.00 -8.33 8.23
CA SER A 140 -13.83 -7.17 8.53
C SER A 140 -14.99 -6.99 7.53
N HIS A 141 -14.76 -7.26 6.24
CA HIS A 141 -15.81 -7.28 5.21
C HIS A 141 -16.83 -8.39 5.46
N LYS A 142 -16.36 -9.62 5.73
CA LYS A 142 -17.21 -10.78 5.99
C LYS A 142 -18.13 -10.57 7.20
N ASN A 143 -17.57 -10.04 8.28
CA ASN A 143 -18.27 -9.87 9.54
C ASN A 143 -18.92 -8.47 9.69
N LYS A 144 -18.78 -7.60 8.68
CA LYS A 144 -19.31 -6.22 8.66
C LYS A 144 -18.89 -5.37 9.87
N THR A 145 -17.68 -5.61 10.39
CA THR A 145 -17.23 -4.97 11.64
C THR A 145 -16.72 -3.54 11.44
N ALA A 146 -16.27 -3.20 10.22
CA ALA A 146 -15.70 -1.89 9.87
C ALA A 146 -16.74 -0.74 9.88
N THR A 147 -17.26 -0.44 11.07
CA THR A 147 -18.10 0.72 11.38
C THR A 147 -17.46 1.52 12.51
N GLY A 148 -17.94 2.74 12.77
CA GLY A 148 -17.46 3.56 13.89
C GLY A 148 -15.93 3.74 13.95
N LYS A 149 -15.33 3.38 15.10
CA LYS A 149 -13.89 3.46 15.38
C LYS A 149 -13.07 2.41 14.62
N GLU A 150 -13.57 1.18 14.48
CA GLU A 150 -12.86 0.13 13.72
C GLU A 150 -12.64 0.53 12.27
N ARG A 151 -13.64 1.15 11.66
CA ARG A 151 -13.53 1.73 10.32
C ARG A 151 -12.41 2.75 10.19
N LEU A 152 -12.25 3.62 11.20
CA LEU A 152 -11.19 4.63 11.21
C LEU A 152 -9.81 3.99 11.40
N SER A 153 -9.70 2.96 12.24
CA SER A 153 -8.49 2.16 12.40
C SER A 153 -8.08 1.46 11.10
N ARG A 154 -9.05 0.87 10.38
CA ARG A 154 -8.83 0.24 9.07
C ARG A 154 -8.43 1.24 7.99
N HIS A 155 -9.09 2.40 7.95
CA HIS A 155 -8.71 3.51 7.07
C HIS A 155 -7.27 3.95 7.33
N LEU A 156 -6.92 4.22 8.58
CA LEU A 156 -5.59 4.66 8.99
C LEU A 156 -4.53 3.63 8.58
N THR A 157 -4.73 2.37 8.97
CA THR A 157 -3.76 1.28 8.72
C THR A 157 -3.48 1.14 7.22
N ASN A 158 -4.52 1.12 6.39
CA ASN A 158 -4.38 0.96 4.95
C ASN A 158 -3.79 2.20 4.26
N MET A 159 -4.22 3.42 4.63
CA MET A 159 -3.66 4.65 4.05
C MET A 159 -2.18 4.84 4.40
N MET A 160 -1.81 4.56 5.66
CA MET A 160 -0.42 4.62 6.10
C MET A 160 0.42 3.51 5.47
N GLY A 161 -0.13 2.30 5.30
CA GLY A 161 0.52 1.22 4.57
C GLY A 161 0.82 1.59 3.12
N GLY A 162 -0.14 2.20 2.42
CA GLY A 162 0.10 2.74 1.07
C GLY A 162 1.16 3.84 1.08
N THR A 163 1.17 4.70 2.09
CA THR A 163 2.16 5.78 2.23
C THR A 163 3.57 5.21 2.42
N ILE A 164 3.72 4.16 3.24
CA ILE A 164 4.96 3.40 3.38
C ILE A 164 5.43 2.92 2.01
N ALA A 165 4.53 2.32 1.21
CA ALA A 165 4.89 1.81 -0.12
C ALA A 165 5.42 2.90 -1.07
N VAL A 166 4.82 4.09 -1.07
CA VAL A 166 5.31 5.22 -1.89
C VAL A 166 6.66 5.72 -1.39
N ILE A 167 6.82 5.88 -0.07
CA ILE A 167 8.11 6.29 0.52
C ILE A 167 9.19 5.28 0.18
N THR A 168 8.90 3.98 0.33
CA THR A 168 9.81 2.90 -0.04
C THR A 168 10.17 2.98 -1.52
N ALA A 169 9.19 3.14 -2.42
CA ALA A 169 9.44 3.21 -3.86
C ALA A 169 10.38 4.38 -4.22
N VAL A 170 10.21 5.55 -3.60
CA VAL A 170 11.10 6.70 -3.81
C VAL A 170 12.48 6.46 -3.20
N LEU A 171 12.55 5.87 -2.03
CA LEU A 171 13.81 5.59 -1.33
C LEU A 171 14.69 4.62 -2.14
N VAL A 172 14.13 3.50 -2.59
CA VAL A 172 14.89 2.41 -3.23
C VAL A 172 15.36 2.73 -4.65
N VAL A 173 14.77 3.74 -5.31
CA VAL A 173 15.23 4.19 -6.63
C VAL A 173 16.25 5.34 -6.54
N ASN A 174 16.36 6.00 -5.39
CA ASN A 174 17.26 7.15 -5.20
C ASN A 174 18.45 6.85 -4.27
N VAL A 175 18.40 5.76 -3.48
CA VAL A 175 19.48 5.39 -2.55
C VAL A 175 20.10 4.06 -2.98
N ASP A 176 21.36 4.11 -3.42
CA ASP A 176 22.12 2.94 -3.87
C ASP A 176 23.20 2.52 -2.84
N ILE A 177 22.80 2.44 -1.56
CA ILE A 177 23.68 2.00 -0.48
C ILE A 177 23.38 0.53 -0.16
N LYS A 178 24.39 -0.33 -0.24
CA LYS A 178 24.25 -1.75 0.11
C LYS A 178 24.22 -1.96 1.63
N PRO A 179 23.43 -2.94 2.11
CA PRO A 179 22.58 -3.83 1.33
C PRO A 179 21.19 -3.21 1.01
N VAL A 180 20.78 -3.30 -0.27
CA VAL A 180 19.59 -2.62 -0.82
C VAL A 180 18.28 -3.03 -0.13
N TRP A 181 18.19 -4.28 0.37
CA TRP A 181 16.99 -4.78 1.04
C TRP A 181 16.64 -3.98 2.32
N ILE A 182 17.61 -3.32 2.97
CA ILE A 182 17.34 -2.47 4.14
C ILE A 182 16.40 -1.33 3.76
N TRP A 183 16.65 -0.67 2.64
CA TRP A 183 15.85 0.47 2.19
C TRP A 183 14.43 0.08 1.79
N TRP A 184 14.21 -1.18 1.42
CA TRP A 184 12.85 -1.70 1.19
C TRP A 184 12.04 -1.80 2.48
N VAL A 185 12.65 -2.24 3.58
CA VAL A 185 11.95 -2.56 4.83
C VAL A 185 11.98 -1.40 5.83
N LEU A 186 12.94 -0.48 5.69
CA LEU A 186 13.18 0.62 6.63
C LEU A 186 11.93 1.50 6.87
N PRO A 187 11.19 1.97 5.84
CA PRO A 187 9.99 2.78 6.08
C PRO A 187 8.91 2.01 6.87
N THR A 188 8.72 0.72 6.58
CA THR A 188 7.82 -0.16 7.34
C THR A 188 8.26 -0.24 8.81
N ALA A 189 9.55 -0.52 9.06
CA ALA A 189 10.07 -0.66 10.41
C ALA A 189 9.88 0.60 11.27
N LEU A 190 10.04 1.78 10.66
CA LEU A 190 9.89 3.07 11.35
C LEU A 190 8.43 3.50 11.54
N ILE A 191 7.57 3.29 10.54
CA ILE A 191 6.22 3.86 10.53
C ILE A 191 5.20 2.91 11.16
N THR A 192 5.38 1.59 11.06
CA THR A 192 4.45 0.62 11.64
C THR A 192 4.20 0.79 13.15
N PRO A 193 5.20 1.07 14.01
CA PRO A 193 4.97 1.38 15.42
C PRO A 193 4.01 2.58 15.64
N VAL A 194 4.14 3.62 14.80
CA VAL A 194 3.26 4.80 14.83
C VAL A 194 1.83 4.43 14.46
N ILE A 195 1.65 3.54 13.48
CA ILE A 195 0.32 3.01 13.10
C ILE A 195 -0.32 2.28 14.29
N PHE A 196 0.42 1.41 14.98
CA PHE A 196 -0.09 0.71 16.16
C PHE A 196 -0.49 1.66 17.28
N TRP A 197 0.34 2.67 17.57
CA TRP A 197 0.04 3.68 18.58
C TRP A 197 -1.24 4.47 18.26
N TRP A 198 -1.40 4.94 17.02
CA TRP A 198 -2.61 5.66 16.62
C TRP A 198 -3.85 4.76 16.61
N ASN A 199 -3.73 3.50 16.17
CA ASN A 199 -4.83 2.55 16.25
C ASN A 199 -5.30 2.34 17.69
N ALA A 200 -4.36 2.16 18.63
CA ALA A 200 -4.69 2.04 20.04
C ALA A 200 -5.40 3.31 20.57
N LYS A 201 -4.98 4.50 20.14
CA LYS A 201 -5.64 5.77 20.50
C LYS A 201 -7.05 5.91 19.91
N VAL A 202 -7.26 5.43 18.69
CA VAL A 202 -8.56 5.52 17.98
C VAL A 202 -9.57 4.51 18.52
N LEU A 203 -9.11 3.33 18.95
CA LEU A 203 -9.98 2.23 19.42
C LEU A 203 -10.37 2.37 20.90
N LYS A 204 -9.57 3.05 21.71
CA LYS A 204 -9.98 3.52 23.05
C LYS A 204 -11.17 4.45 22.94
#